data_AF-C1JFI3-F1
#
_entry.id   AF-C1JFI3-F1
#
_cell.length_a   1.000
_cell.length_b   1.000
_cell.length_c   1.000
_cell.angle_alpha   90.00
_cell.angle_beta   90.00
_cell.angle_gamma   90.00
#
_symmetry.space_group_name_H-M   'P 1'
#
loop_
_entity.id
_entity.type
_entity.pdbx_description
1 polymer ?
#
loop_
_entity_poly.entity_id
_entity_poly.type
_entity_poly.pdbx_seq_one_letter_code
_entity_poly.pdbx_strand_id
1 'polypeptide(L)'
;IQMTLNQQVSKFKKMITNWTADYIEKSLFMIYIGTDDYLNFMKANPTADASAQQAFVTSVTNQLKNDIELLYSLGASKFVVSMLAPLGCLPIVRQEYKTGN
;
A
#
# COMPACT_ATOMS: atom_id res chain seq x y z
N ILE A 1 -12.05 -10.01 -4.48
CA ILE A 1 -11.03 -9.97 -3.39
C ILE A 1 -9.86 -9.15 -3.91
N GLN A 2 -9.59 -8.01 -3.29
CA GLN A 2 -8.46 -7.15 -3.65
C GLN A 2 -7.16 -7.82 -3.19
N MET A 3 -6.10 -7.74 -4.00
CA MET A 3 -4.82 -8.39 -3.69
C MET A 3 -3.90 -7.44 -2.93
N THR A 4 -3.14 -7.97 -1.96
CA THR A 4 -2.07 -7.20 -1.31
C THR A 4 -0.95 -6.87 -2.31
N LEU A 5 -0.12 -5.88 -1.99
CA LEU A 5 1.04 -5.56 -2.83
C LEU A 5 1.97 -6.77 -2.98
N ASN A 6 2.29 -7.45 -1.89
CA ASN A 6 3.09 -8.68 -1.92
C ASN A 6 2.54 -9.76 -2.86
N GLN A 7 1.21 -9.94 -2.91
CA GLN A 7 0.56 -10.87 -3.85
C GLN A 7 0.69 -10.38 -5.31
N GLN A 8 0.59 -9.07 -5.55
CA GLN A 8 0.83 -8.47 -6.86
C GLN A 8 2.29 -8.68 -7.30
N VAL A 9 3.28 -8.46 -6.42
CA VAL A 9 4.69 -8.71 -6.71
C VAL A 9 4.95 -10.19 -7.00
N SER A 10 4.31 -11.10 -6.24
CA SER A 10 4.40 -12.55 -6.49
C SER A 10 3.84 -12.94 -7.86
N LYS A 11 2.75 -12.31 -8.30
CA LYS A 11 2.22 -12.50 -9.65
C LYS A 11 3.13 -11.93 -10.72
N PHE A 12 3.65 -10.72 -10.51
CA PHE A 12 4.64 -10.11 -11.40
C PHE A 12 5.84 -11.03 -11.61
N LYS A 13 6.41 -11.59 -10.53
CA LYS A 13 7.51 -12.56 -10.60
C LYS A 13 7.18 -13.78 -11.46
N LYS A 14 5.94 -14.28 -11.42
CA LYS A 14 5.51 -15.42 -12.27
C LYS A 14 5.40 -15.06 -13.74
N MET A 15 5.16 -13.79 -14.05
CA MET A 15 5.00 -13.29 -15.42
C MET A 15 6.28 -12.65 -15.98
N ILE A 16 7.32 -12.52 -15.16
CA ILE A 16 8.50 -11.70 -15.48
C ILE A 16 9.19 -12.11 -16.79
N THR A 17 9.11 -13.39 -17.14
CA THR A 17 9.68 -13.96 -18.38
C THR A 17 8.99 -13.48 -19.65
N ASN A 18 7.83 -12.82 -19.54
CA ASN A 18 7.11 -12.25 -20.68
C ASN A 18 7.77 -10.96 -21.22
N TRP A 19 8.75 -10.41 -20.50
CA TRP A 19 9.43 -9.16 -20.84
C TRP A 19 10.94 -9.35 -20.77
N THR A 20 11.69 -8.55 -21.53
CA THR A 20 13.15 -8.53 -21.44
C THR A 20 13.60 -7.76 -20.20
N ALA A 21 14.82 -8.04 -19.72
CA ALA A 21 15.41 -7.28 -18.61
C ALA A 21 15.45 -5.77 -18.89
N ASP A 22 15.85 -5.37 -20.11
CA ASP A 22 15.88 -3.97 -20.55
C ASP A 22 14.50 -3.30 -20.50
N TYR A 23 13.43 -4.03 -20.87
CA TYR A 23 12.06 -3.52 -20.80
C TYR A 23 11.64 -3.26 -19.34
N ILE A 24 11.96 -4.19 -18.44
CA ILE A 24 11.65 -4.06 -17.01
C ILE A 24 12.43 -2.90 -16.40
N GLU A 25 13.73 -2.80 -16.68
CA GLU A 25 14.60 -1.75 -16.16
C GLU A 25 14.14 -0.35 -16.62
N LYS A 26 13.65 -0.22 -17.85
CA LYS A 26 13.16 1.07 -18.38
C LYS A 26 11.76 1.44 -17.91
N SER A 27 10.96 0.47 -17.49
CA SER A 27 9.56 0.64 -17.09
C SER A 27 9.40 1.43 -15.79
N LEU A 28 8.25 2.10 -15.64
CA LEU A 28 7.88 2.85 -14.45
C LEU A 28 6.89 2.03 -13.60
N PHE A 29 7.26 1.74 -12.35
CA PHE A 29 6.44 1.00 -11.41
C PHE A 29 5.65 1.98 -10.53
N MET A 30 4.35 2.10 -10.80
CA MET A 30 3.46 2.96 -10.03
C MET A 30 2.83 2.16 -8.87
N ILE A 31 2.97 2.68 -7.65
CA ILE A 31 2.49 2.05 -6.42
C ILE A 31 1.55 3.04 -5.71
N TYR A 32 0.30 2.61 -5.54
CA TYR A 32 -0.71 3.30 -4.73
C TYR A 32 -1.40 2.27 -3.85
N ILE A 33 -1.02 2.24 -2.57
CA ILE A 33 -1.48 1.27 -1.58
C ILE A 33 -1.65 1.93 -0.21
N GLY A 34 -2.22 1.20 0.76
CA GLY A 34 -2.33 1.63 2.15
C GLY A 34 -3.75 2.00 2.59
N THR A 35 -4.65 2.35 1.66
CA THR A 35 -6.03 2.76 1.99
C THR A 35 -6.74 1.70 2.83
N ASP A 36 -6.71 0.45 2.40
CA ASP A 36 -7.38 -0.64 3.10
C ASP A 36 -6.72 -0.94 4.46
N ASP A 37 -5.39 -0.85 4.56
CA ASP A 37 -4.66 -1.10 5.80
C ASP A 37 -5.12 -0.12 6.89
N TYR A 38 -5.13 1.18 6.58
CA TYR A 38 -5.54 2.21 7.54
C TYR A 38 -7.04 2.18 7.84
N LEU A 39 -7.90 2.02 6.83
CA LEU A 39 -9.35 1.95 7.07
C LEU A 39 -9.72 0.73 7.93
N ASN A 40 -9.13 -0.44 7.67
CA ASN A 40 -9.36 -1.63 8.47
C ASN A 40 -8.79 -1.51 9.88
N PHE A 41 -7.59 -0.94 10.03
CA PHE A 41 -6.99 -0.71 11.35
C PHE A 41 -7.86 0.21 12.22
N MET A 42 -8.34 1.33 11.67
CA MET A 42 -9.18 2.28 12.40
C MET A 42 -10.52 1.64 12.82
N LYS A 43 -11.14 0.83 11.95
CA LYS A 43 -12.37 0.11 12.27
C LYS A 43 -12.18 -0.95 13.35
N ALA A 44 -11.08 -1.70 13.28
CA ALA A 44 -10.77 -2.74 14.25
C ALA A 44 -10.28 -2.18 15.60
N ASN A 45 -9.71 -0.97 15.61
CA ASN A 45 -9.08 -0.36 16.78
C ASN A 45 -9.62 1.07 17.02
N PRO A 46 -10.92 1.24 17.32
CA PRO A 46 -11.55 2.57 17.44
C PRO A 46 -10.99 3.43 18.57
N THR A 47 -10.30 2.82 19.55
CA THR A 47 -9.67 3.50 20.69
C THR A 47 -8.15 3.50 20.62
N ALA A 48 -7.55 3.21 19.46
CA ALA A 48 -6.10 3.27 19.28
C ALA A 48 -5.58 4.68 19.58
N ASP A 49 -4.67 4.79 20.54
CA ASP A 49 -3.97 6.04 20.83
C ASP A 49 -2.92 6.35 19.76
N ALA A 50 -2.27 7.52 19.90
CA ALA A 50 -1.26 7.97 18.94
C ALA A 50 -0.07 7.00 18.83
N SER A 51 0.29 6.31 19.91
CA SER A 51 1.40 5.35 19.92
C SER A 51 1.07 4.11 19.11
N ALA A 52 -0.13 3.54 19.34
CA ALA A 52 -0.64 2.40 18.57
C ALA A 52 -0.79 2.74 17.08
N GLN A 53 -1.30 3.93 16.76
CA GLN A 53 -1.40 4.41 15.38
C GLN A 53 -0.03 4.53 14.71
N GLN A 54 0.96 5.14 15.40
CA GLN A 54 2.32 5.28 14.87
C GLN A 54 3.03 3.93 14.68
N ALA A 55 2.82 2.99 15.61
CA ALA A 55 3.33 1.63 15.48
C ALA A 55 2.74 0.92 14.24
N PHE A 56 1.44 1.09 13.99
CA PHE A 56 0.79 0.55 12.81
C PHE A 56 1.31 1.19 11.51
N VAL A 57 1.44 2.52 11.46
CA VAL A 57 2.06 3.24 10.32
C VAL A 57 3.43 2.65 10.03
N THR A 58 4.25 2.45 11.06
CA THR A 58 5.61 1.89 10.94
C THR A 58 5.57 0.50 10.32
N SER A 59 4.64 -0.36 10.77
CA SER A 59 4.44 -1.70 10.23
C SER A 59 4.06 -1.66 8.73
N VAL A 60 3.10 -0.82 8.36
CA VAL A 60 2.67 -0.66 6.95
C VAL A 60 3.82 -0.15 6.08
N THR A 61 4.57 0.86 6.55
CA THR A 61 5.71 1.39 5.78
C THR A 61 6.86 0.40 5.64
N ASN A 62 7.11 -0.43 6.66
CA ASN A 62 8.12 -1.49 6.59
C ASN A 62 7.70 -2.58 5.58
N GLN A 63 6.42 -2.94 5.54
CA GLN A 63 5.93 -3.88 4.55
C GLN A 63 6.03 -3.33 3.12
N LEU A 64 5.67 -2.05 2.92
CA LEU A 64 5.85 -1.38 1.62
C LEU A 64 7.33 -1.37 1.20
N LYS A 65 8.24 -1.07 2.13
CA LYS A 65 9.69 -1.11 1.87
C LYS A 65 10.12 -2.51 1.40
N ASN A 66 9.72 -3.56 2.10
CA ASN A 66 10.06 -4.94 1.75
C ASN A 66 9.54 -5.31 0.34
N ASP A 67 8.32 -4.89 0.00
CA ASP A 67 7.74 -5.18 -1.32
C ASP A 67 8.44 -4.40 -2.44
N ILE A 68 8.89 -3.16 -2.19
CA ILE A 68 9.71 -2.38 -3.13
C ILE A 68 11.10 -3.02 -3.30
N GLU A 69 11.74 -3.45 -2.22
CA GLU A 69 13.03 -4.17 -2.28
C GLU A 69 12.91 -5.47 -3.08
N LEU A 70 11.79 -6.19 -2.95
CA LEU A 70 11.52 -7.37 -3.76
C LEU A 70 11.37 -7.01 -5.24
N LEU A 71 10.62 -5.96 -5.59
CA LEU A 71 10.53 -5.47 -6.97
C LEU A 71 11.90 -5.06 -7.52
N TYR A 72 12.71 -4.37 -6.71
CA TYR A 72 14.07 -3.98 -7.08
C TYR A 72 14.95 -5.18 -7.38
N SER A 73 14.88 -6.23 -6.55
CA SER A 73 15.59 -7.50 -6.79
C SER A 73 15.16 -8.21 -8.08
N LEU A 74 13.99 -7.87 -8.62
CA LEU A 74 13.45 -8.38 -9.88
C LEU A 74 13.79 -7.49 -11.09
N GLY A 75 14.62 -6.45 -10.91
CA GLY A 75 15.10 -5.57 -11.98
C GLY A 75 14.29 -4.28 -12.18
N ALA A 76 13.25 -4.04 -11.37
CA ALA A 76 12.56 -2.75 -11.37
C ALA A 76 13.48 -1.66 -10.81
N SER A 77 13.65 -0.53 -11.50
CA SER A 77 14.56 0.53 -11.08
C SER A 77 13.88 1.90 -10.89
N LYS A 78 12.71 2.11 -11.48
CA LYS A 78 11.99 3.39 -11.45
C LYS A 78 10.64 3.22 -10.78
N PHE A 79 10.42 3.99 -9.71
CA PHE A 79 9.21 3.88 -8.90
C PHE A 79 8.53 5.23 -8.76
N VAL A 80 7.20 5.22 -8.79
CA VAL A 80 6.36 6.31 -8.31
C VAL A 80 5.53 5.77 -7.16
N VAL A 81 5.78 6.26 -5.96
CA VAL A 81 5.00 5.90 -4.77
C VAL A 81 4.14 7.11 -4.42
N SER A 82 2.82 6.96 -4.58
CA SER A 82 1.88 8.05 -4.32
C SER A 82 1.53 8.13 -2.84
N MET A 83 1.36 9.34 -2.33
CA MET A 83 0.83 9.55 -0.97
C MET A 83 -0.64 9.14 -0.90
N LEU A 84 -1.09 8.77 0.30
CA LEU A 84 -2.49 8.52 0.55
C LEU A 84 -3.30 9.82 0.51
N ALA A 85 -4.53 9.70 0.05
CA ALA A 85 -5.51 10.78 0.20
C ALA A 85 -5.89 10.94 1.69
N PRO A 86 -6.40 12.12 2.10
CA PRO A 86 -6.92 12.31 3.45
C PRO A 86 -8.12 11.38 3.73
N LEU A 87 -7.87 10.21 4.34
CA LEU A 87 -8.90 9.17 4.47
C LEU A 87 -10.08 9.57 5.37
N GLY A 88 -9.86 10.44 6.36
CA GLY A 88 -10.88 10.88 7.31
C GLY A 88 -12.02 11.71 6.70
N CYS A 89 -11.81 12.31 5.52
CA CYS A 89 -12.86 13.08 4.84
C CYS A 89 -13.66 12.27 3.81
N LEU A 90 -13.31 11.00 3.60
CA LEU A 90 -14.06 10.13 2.70
C LEU A 90 -15.51 10.00 3.20
N PRO A 91 -16.53 10.10 2.32
CA PRO A 91 -17.93 10.03 2.73
C PRO A 91 -18.26 8.78 3.56
N ILE A 92 -17.67 7.64 3.20
CA ILE A 92 -17.85 6.37 3.93
C ILE A 92 -17.32 6.43 5.37
N VAL A 93 -16.22 7.16 5.61
CA VAL A 93 -15.64 7.33 6.96
C VAL A 93 -16.44 8.38 7.74
N ARG A 94 -16.83 9.48 7.10
CA ARG A 94 -17.63 10.54 7.73
C ARG A 94 -18.97 10.04 8.27
N GLN A 95 -19.64 9.15 7.53
CA GLN A 95 -20.93 8.57 7.94
C GLN A 95 -20.83 7.66 9.17
N GLU A 96 -19.64 7.15 9.52
CA GLU A 96 -19.43 6.32 10.71
C GLU A 96 -19.44 7.15 12.01
N TYR A 97 -19.28 8.47 11.93
CA TYR A 97 -19.34 9.35 13.09
C TYR A 97 -20.78 9.83 13.37
N LYS A 98 -21.22 9.74 14.63
CA LYS A 98 -22.53 10.23 15.10
C LYS A 98 -22.66 11.76 15.17
N THR A 99 -21.69 12.49 14.64
CA THR A 99 -21.61 13.96 14.72
C THR A 99 -22.37 14.68 13.59
N GLY A 100 -23.16 13.95 12.80
CA GLY A 100 -24.01 14.53 11.76
C GLY A 100 -25.26 15.18 12.33
N ASN A 101 -25.22 16.51 12.49
CA ASN A 101 -26.37 17.38 12.26
C ASN A 101 -26.25 17.96 10.85
#